data_AF-A0A7I8D560-F1
#
_entry.id   AF-A0A7I8D560-F1
#
_cell.length_a   1.000
_cell.length_b   1.000
_cell.length_c   1.000
_cell.angle_alpha   90.00
_cell.angle_beta   90.00
_cell.angle_gamma   90.00
#
_symmetry.space_group_name_H-M   'P 1'
#
loop_
_entity.id
_entity.type
_entity.pdbx_description
1 polymer ?
#
loop_
_entity_poly.entity_id
_entity_poly.type
_entity_poly.pdbx_seq_one_letter_code
_entity_poly.pdbx_strand_id
1 'polypeptide(L)'
;MRDFFNDYMNIPKMIREKRRYKQQMARVHALPEDYQYVYKKIQNHMWQFVSGAGYDMMEIQYGLIDLFEEGAADGKDVLEVTGEDVATFVEELLKNTRTYTGDWRDKFNRDITKAIRSKRSAF
;
A
#
# COMPACT_ATOMS: atom_id res chain seq x y z
N MET A 1 -16.72 -10.17 -15.16
CA MET A 1 -17.70 -9.10 -15.49
C MET A 1 -18.49 -8.63 -14.27
N ARG A 2 -18.96 -9.49 -13.36
CA ARG A 2 -19.65 -9.05 -12.13
C ARG A 2 -18.77 -8.21 -11.21
N ASP A 3 -17.49 -8.56 -11.10
CA ASP A 3 -16.53 -7.86 -10.25
C ASP A 3 -16.29 -6.42 -10.72
N PHE A 4 -16.29 -6.18 -12.04
CA PHE A 4 -16.12 -4.85 -12.62
C PHE A 4 -17.20 -3.86 -12.15
N PHE A 5 -18.48 -4.26 -12.19
CA PHE A 5 -19.57 -3.38 -11.75
C PHE A 5 -19.61 -3.20 -10.23
N ASN A 6 -19.26 -4.25 -9.47
CA ASN A 6 -19.23 -4.19 -8.01
C ASN A 6 -18.05 -3.36 -7.47
N ASP A 7 -16.93 -3.33 -8.15
CA ASP A 7 -15.73 -2.60 -7.72
C ASP A 7 -15.67 -1.17 -8.27
N TYR A 8 -16.13 -0.93 -9.50
CA TYR A 8 -15.98 0.38 -10.16
C TYR A 8 -17.27 1.20 -10.27
N MET A 9 -18.46 0.59 -10.22
CA MET A 9 -19.75 1.27 -10.45
C MET A 9 -20.72 1.21 -9.26
N ASN A 10 -20.22 0.80 -8.08
CA ASN A 10 -21.03 0.74 -6.85
C ASN A 10 -20.93 2.07 -6.08
N ILE A 11 -21.81 3.02 -6.41
CA ILE A 11 -21.84 4.37 -5.83
C ILE A 11 -21.95 4.36 -4.29
N PRO A 12 -22.83 3.57 -3.65
CA PRO A 12 -22.89 3.49 -2.19
C PRO A 12 -21.57 3.03 -1.55
N LYS A 13 -20.90 2.04 -2.15
CA LYS A 13 -19.59 1.55 -1.70
C LYS A 13 -18.54 2.67 -1.80
N MET A 14 -18.46 3.37 -2.93
CA MET A 14 -17.54 4.49 -3.14
C MET A 14 -17.74 5.63 -2.13
N ILE A 15 -19.00 5.99 -1.82
CA ILE A 15 -19.30 7.04 -0.82
C ILE A 15 -18.80 6.63 0.56
N ARG A 16 -19.03 5.37 0.95
CA ARG A 16 -18.56 4.82 2.23
C ARG A 16 -17.04 4.80 2.31
N GLU A 17 -16.37 4.39 1.24
CA GLU A 17 -14.90 4.34 1.15
C GLU A 17 -14.30 5.74 1.23
N LYS A 18 -14.86 6.71 0.50
CA LYS A 18 -14.45 8.12 0.56
C LYS A 18 -14.65 8.70 1.96
N ARG A 19 -15.74 8.36 2.65
CA ARG A 19 -15.98 8.76 4.03
C ARG A 19 -14.96 8.14 4.99
N ARG A 20 -14.67 6.85 4.85
CA ARG A 20 -13.65 6.15 5.65
C ARG A 20 -12.27 6.76 5.43
N TYR A 21 -11.89 7.03 4.18
CA TYR A 21 -10.62 7.69 3.87
C TYR A 21 -10.52 9.07 4.52
N LYS A 22 -11.58 9.88 4.46
CA LYS A 22 -11.59 11.19 5.13
C LYS A 22 -11.39 11.09 6.65
N GLN A 23 -12.01 10.09 7.29
CA GLN A 23 -11.82 9.85 8.73
C GLN A 23 -10.37 9.48 9.04
N GLN A 24 -9.77 8.65 8.19
CA GLN A 24 -8.37 8.23 8.34
C GLN A 24 -7.41 9.41 8.13
N MET A 25 -7.67 10.29 7.16
CA MET A 25 -6.84 11.49 6.98
C MET A 25 -7.02 12.50 8.14
N ALA A 26 -8.19 12.57 8.77
CA ALA A 26 -8.38 13.40 9.96
C ALA A 26 -7.50 12.92 11.14
N ARG A 27 -7.30 11.60 11.28
CA ARG A 27 -6.36 11.01 12.25
C ARG A 27 -4.93 11.46 11.99
N VAL A 28 -4.48 11.37 10.74
CA VAL A 28 -3.15 11.89 10.33
C VAL A 28 -3.01 13.36 10.71
N HIS A 29 -4.01 14.20 10.42
CA HIS A 29 -3.97 15.62 10.75
C HIS A 29 -3.93 15.95 12.25
N ALA A 30 -4.29 14.99 13.11
CA ALA A 30 -4.20 15.15 14.55
C ALA A 30 -2.82 14.76 15.12
N LEU A 31 -1.97 14.10 14.33
CA LEU A 31 -0.61 13.74 14.73
C LEU A 31 0.31 14.98 14.79
N PRO A 32 1.45 14.89 15.49
CA PRO A 32 2.52 15.90 15.42
C PRO A 32 3.01 16.18 13.98
N GLU A 33 3.58 17.37 13.74
CA GLU A 33 3.89 17.85 12.38
C GLU A 33 4.91 16.98 11.61
N ASP A 34 5.91 16.45 12.33
CA ASP A 34 6.90 15.51 11.85
C ASP A 34 6.27 14.18 11.40
N TYR A 35 5.39 13.60 12.23
CA TYR A 35 4.60 12.42 11.86
C TYR A 35 3.74 12.66 10.63
N GLN A 36 3.07 13.82 10.55
CA GLN A 36 2.30 14.20 9.35
C GLN A 36 3.16 14.28 8.10
N TYR A 37 4.36 14.87 8.21
CA TYR A 37 5.28 15.01 7.10
C TYR A 37 5.76 13.64 6.60
N VAL A 38 6.23 12.78 7.51
CA VAL A 38 6.73 11.43 7.17
C VAL A 38 5.60 10.60 6.56
N TYR A 39 4.41 10.61 7.16
CA TYR A 39 3.25 9.89 6.63
C TYR A 39 2.95 10.28 5.19
N LYS A 40 2.87 11.59 4.90
CA LYS A 40 2.60 12.09 3.54
C LYS A 40 3.68 11.67 2.55
N LYS A 41 4.95 11.65 2.96
CA LYS A 41 6.06 11.24 2.11
C LYS A 41 5.99 9.75 1.77
N ILE A 42 5.70 8.91 2.76
CA ILE A 42 5.47 7.46 2.57
C ILE A 42 4.25 7.24 1.68
N GLN A 43 3.13 7.88 1.98
CA GLN A 43 1.89 7.77 1.20
C GLN A 43 2.12 8.11 -0.28
N ASN A 44 2.80 9.23 -0.56
CA ASN A 44 3.11 9.62 -1.94
C ASN A 44 3.97 8.58 -2.66
N HIS A 45 4.97 8.02 -1.98
CA HIS A 45 5.79 6.95 -2.54
C HIS A 45 4.95 5.71 -2.84
N MET A 46 4.13 5.26 -1.90
CA MET A 46 3.23 4.11 -2.07
C MET A 46 2.32 4.25 -3.31
N TRP A 47 1.72 5.42 -3.51
CA TRP A 47 0.85 5.67 -4.67
C TRP A 47 1.57 5.61 -6.02
N GLN A 48 2.90 5.79 -6.08
CA GLN A 48 3.67 5.62 -7.32
C GLN A 48 3.79 4.16 -7.76
N PHE A 49 3.67 3.21 -6.83
CA PHE A 49 3.90 1.78 -7.08
C PHE A 49 2.63 0.91 -6.97
N VAL A 50 1.48 1.52 -6.69
CA VAL A 50 0.20 0.82 -6.56
C VAL A 50 -0.17 0.08 -7.86
N SER A 51 -0.69 -1.14 -7.73
CA SER A 51 -1.34 -1.86 -8.83
C SER A 51 -2.74 -2.34 -8.44
N GLY A 52 -3.54 -2.71 -9.45
CA GLY A 52 -4.89 -3.20 -9.22
C GLY A 52 -5.87 -2.12 -8.75
N ALA A 53 -6.83 -2.50 -7.90
CA ALA A 53 -7.90 -1.61 -7.43
C ALA A 53 -7.49 -0.70 -6.26
N GLY A 54 -6.23 -0.80 -5.77
CA GLY A 54 -5.69 0.04 -4.71
C GLY A 54 -6.19 -0.25 -3.29
N TYR A 55 -7.11 -1.21 -3.11
CA TYR A 55 -7.64 -1.58 -1.78
C TYR A 55 -6.56 -2.05 -0.81
N ASP A 56 -5.66 -2.93 -1.26
CA ASP A 56 -4.53 -3.41 -0.46
C ASP A 56 -3.66 -2.25 0.06
N MET A 57 -3.54 -1.18 -0.73
CA MET A 57 -2.77 0.01 -0.37
C MET A 57 -3.44 0.85 0.71
N MET A 58 -4.76 0.91 0.69
CA MET A 58 -5.53 1.64 1.70
C MET A 58 -5.44 0.95 3.06
N GLU A 59 -5.43 -0.38 3.11
CA GLU A 59 -5.29 -1.13 4.37
C GLU A 59 -3.92 -0.90 5.02
N ILE A 60 -2.85 -0.88 4.22
CA ILE A 60 -1.49 -0.61 4.73
C ILE A 60 -1.37 0.82 5.21
N GLN A 61 -1.94 1.78 4.47
CA GLN A 61 -1.99 3.18 4.91
C GLN A 61 -2.69 3.31 6.26
N TYR A 62 -3.78 2.59 6.48
CA TYR A 62 -4.50 2.64 7.77
C TYR A 62 -3.70 1.99 8.89
N GLY A 63 -3.04 0.85 8.64
CA GLY A 63 -2.13 0.26 9.62
C GLY A 63 -0.95 1.17 9.97
N LEU A 64 -0.41 1.92 9.00
CA LEU A 64 0.63 2.92 9.25
C LEU A 64 0.13 4.07 10.14
N ILE A 65 -1.13 4.49 9.98
CA ILE A 65 -1.75 5.48 10.87
C ILE A 65 -1.84 4.94 12.29
N ASP A 66 -2.28 3.69 12.45
CA ASP A 66 -2.39 3.04 13.77
C ASP A 66 -1.01 2.99 14.47
N LEU A 67 0.05 2.59 13.75
CA LEU A 67 1.43 2.59 14.25
C LEU A 67 1.91 4.00 14.66
N PHE A 68 1.59 5.01 13.86
CA PHE A 68 2.02 6.39 14.12
C PHE A 68 1.28 7.01 15.30
N GLU A 69 0.00 6.70 15.49
CA GLU A 69 -0.74 7.11 16.68
C GLU A 69 -0.17 6.47 17.95
N GLU A 70 0.21 5.20 17.91
CA GLU A 70 0.87 4.51 19.04
C GLU A 70 2.21 5.17 19.37
N GLY A 71 3.07 5.39 18.36
CA GLY A 71 4.36 6.06 18.55
C GLY A 71 4.24 7.47 19.12
N ALA A 72 3.29 8.26 18.62
CA ALA A 72 3.03 9.61 19.11
C ALA A 72 2.45 9.61 20.54
N ALA A 73 1.59 8.65 20.88
CA ALA A 73 1.03 8.49 22.23
C ALA A 73 2.12 8.13 23.26
N ASP A 74 3.12 7.36 22.83
CA ASP A 74 4.31 7.02 23.63
C ASP A 74 5.33 8.16 23.72
N GLY A 75 5.13 9.27 22.98
CA GLY A 75 6.05 10.40 22.93
C GLY A 75 7.35 10.13 22.17
N LYS A 76 7.37 9.13 21.28
CA LYS A 76 8.53 8.77 20.45
C LYS A 76 8.69 9.77 19.31
N ASP A 77 9.93 10.06 18.94
CA ASP A 77 10.20 10.71 17.64
C ASP A 77 9.77 9.79 16.49
N VAL A 78 9.29 10.36 15.38
CA VAL A 78 8.84 9.55 14.24
C VAL A 78 9.94 8.65 13.68
N LEU A 79 11.21 9.05 13.78
CA LEU A 79 12.36 8.23 13.36
C LEU A 79 12.68 7.11 14.34
N GLU A 80 12.23 7.18 15.60
CA GLU A 80 12.28 6.02 16.51
C GLU A 80 11.25 4.95 16.10
N VAL A 81 10.16 5.36 15.46
CA VAL A 81 9.11 4.46 14.95
C VAL A 81 9.50 3.84 13.61
N THR A 82 9.97 4.66 12.68
CA THR A 82 10.32 4.21 11.32
C THR A 82 11.76 3.71 11.20
N GLY A 83 12.63 4.06 12.13
CA GLY A 83 14.07 4.04 11.92
C GLY A 83 14.56 5.24 11.09
N GLU A 84 15.86 5.53 11.16
CA GLU A 84 16.50 6.57 10.34
C GLU A 84 16.49 6.22 8.85
N ASP A 85 16.55 4.92 8.52
CA ASP A 85 16.38 4.42 7.16
C ASP A 85 14.90 4.17 6.83
N VAL A 86 14.17 5.28 6.65
CA VAL A 86 12.75 5.28 6.30
C VAL A 86 12.50 4.55 4.97
N ALA A 87 13.48 4.51 4.06
CA ALA A 87 13.32 3.82 2.77
C ALA A 87 13.22 2.31 2.98
N THR A 88 14.13 1.72 3.77
CA THR A 88 14.08 0.31 4.15
C THR A 88 12.79 -0.02 4.88
N PHE A 89 12.33 0.84 5.81
CA PHE A 89 11.03 0.68 6.47
C PHE A 89 9.87 0.57 5.47
N VAL A 90 9.82 1.46 4.46
CA VAL A 90 8.77 1.43 3.43
C VAL A 90 8.88 0.19 2.55
N GLU A 91 10.09 -0.24 2.19
CA GLU A 91 10.29 -1.50 1.43
C GLU A 91 9.76 -2.71 2.21
N GLU A 92 10.05 -2.79 3.51
CA GLU A 92 9.55 -3.86 4.37
C GLU A 92 8.03 -3.80 4.54
N LEU A 93 7.48 -2.60 4.74
CA LEU A 93 6.02 -2.37 4.82
C LEU A 93 5.31 -2.85 3.55
N LEU A 94 5.93 -2.68 2.38
CA LEU A 94 5.36 -3.06 1.08
C LEU A 94 5.66 -4.50 0.66
N LYS A 95 6.55 -5.21 1.34
CA LYS A 95 7.11 -6.50 0.91
C LYS A 95 6.07 -7.59 0.61
N ASN A 96 4.98 -7.63 1.38
CA ASN A 96 3.91 -8.61 1.22
C ASN A 96 2.69 -8.05 0.47
N THR A 97 2.85 -6.89 -0.16
CA THR A 97 1.77 -6.18 -0.84
C THR A 97 1.88 -6.39 -2.34
N ARG A 98 0.73 -6.51 -2.99
CA ARG A 98 0.67 -6.49 -4.44
C ARG A 98 1.08 -5.11 -4.95
N THR A 99 2.19 -5.06 -5.69
CA THR A 99 2.72 -3.85 -6.32
C THR A 99 2.84 -4.02 -7.82
N TYR A 100 2.90 -2.92 -8.57
CA TYR A 100 3.09 -2.96 -10.02
C TYR A 100 4.36 -3.72 -10.41
N THR A 101 5.45 -3.48 -9.68
CA THR A 101 6.73 -4.18 -9.84
C THR A 101 6.61 -5.67 -9.53
N GLY A 102 5.91 -6.05 -8.46
CA GLY A 102 5.62 -7.45 -8.13
C GLY A 102 4.82 -8.16 -9.23
N ASP A 103 3.70 -7.57 -9.64
CA ASP A 103 2.85 -8.09 -10.71
C ASP A 103 3.62 -8.28 -12.03
N TRP A 104 4.46 -7.31 -12.39
CA TRP A 104 5.31 -7.39 -13.57
C TRP A 104 6.33 -8.52 -13.45
N ARG A 105 7.02 -8.65 -12.31
CA ARG A 105 8.01 -9.72 -12.05
C ARG A 105 7.36 -11.10 -12.16
N ASP A 106 6.21 -11.29 -11.51
CA ASP A 106 5.49 -12.57 -11.51
C ASP A 106 5.01 -12.94 -12.91
N LYS A 107 4.48 -11.96 -13.65
CA LYS A 107 4.09 -12.17 -15.05
C LYS A 107 5.29 -12.57 -15.92
N PHE A 108 6.38 -11.81 -15.84
CA PHE A 108 7.59 -12.06 -16.62
C PHE A 108 8.19 -13.45 -16.36
N ASN A 109 8.34 -13.82 -15.08
CA ASN A 109 8.85 -15.12 -14.67
C ASN A 109 7.96 -16.28 -15.14
N ARG A 110 6.64 -16.10 -15.02
CA ARG A 110 5.66 -17.09 -15.49
C ARG A 110 5.74 -17.29 -17.00
N ASP A 111 5.83 -16.20 -17.77
CA ASP A 111 5.88 -16.25 -19.23
C ASP A 111 7.14 -16.99 -19.73
N ILE A 112 8.31 -16.69 -19.16
CA ILE A 112 9.56 -17.41 -19.45
C ILE A 112 9.45 -18.88 -19.05
N THR A 113 9.02 -19.17 -17.82
CA THR A 113 8.92 -20.55 -17.32
C THR A 113 7.99 -21.39 -18.18
N LYS A 114 6.86 -20.83 -18.60
CA LYS A 114 5.91 -21.48 -19.51
C LYS A 114 6.55 -21.77 -20.87
N ALA A 115 7.25 -20.81 -21.46
CA ALA A 115 7.93 -20.99 -22.75
C ALA A 115 9.01 -22.09 -22.69
N ILE A 116 9.82 -22.13 -21.64
CA ILE A 116 10.87 -23.14 -21.46
C ILE A 116 10.28 -24.53 -21.21
N ARG A 117 9.26 -24.65 -20.36
CA ARG A 117 8.61 -25.95 -20.07
C ARG A 117 7.90 -26.50 -21.30
N SER A 118 7.17 -25.67 -22.05
CA SER A 118 6.50 -26.09 -23.28
C SER A 118 7.47 -26.62 -24.34
N LYS A 119 8.68 -26.05 -24.44
CA LYS A 119 9.73 -26.54 -25.35
C LYS A 119 10.30 -27.89 -24.91
N ARG A 120 10.37 -28.17 -23.61
CA ARG A 120 10.90 -29.44 -23.07
C ARG A 120 9.92 -30.61 -23.18
N SER A 121 8.62 -30.35 -23.26
CA SER A 121 7.58 -31.39 -23.44
C SER A 121 7.35 -31.81 -24.89
N ALA A 122 8.01 -31.14 -25.84
CA ALA A 122 7.91 -31.39 -27.28
C ALA A 122 9.05 -32.27 -27.83
N PHE A 123 9.89 -32.82 -26.93
CA PHE A 123 10.96 -33.77 -27.22
C PHE A 123 10.80 -35.02 -26.37
#